data_AF-A0A1Q6DWZ7-F1
#
_entry.id   AF-A0A1Q6DWZ7-F1
#
_cell.length_a   1.000
_cell.length_b   1.000
_cell.length_c   1.000
_cell.angle_alpha   90.00
_cell.angle_beta   90.00
_cell.angle_gamma   90.00
#
_symmetry.space_group_name_H-M   'P 1'
#
loop_
_entity.id
_entity.type
_entity.pdbx_description
1 polymer ?
#
loop_
_entity_poly.entity_id
_entity_poly.type
_entity_poly.pdbx_seq_one_letter_code
_entity_poly.pdbx_strand_id
1 'polypeptide(L)'
;MKGRKFKAKRGHYIKKDEVEEAIKDIFEEYEKNDNLFKVRNYLSFELLEIEVLEHKNKKNRLRVYTEADLSKSDKALDSKRDLNKFLKKITGYTAKERMKRMKKEVED
;
A
#
# COMPACT_ATOMS: atom_id res chain seq x y z
N MET A 1 -5.03 -9.48 9.66
CA MET A 1 -4.08 -8.36 9.65
C MET A 1 -4.82 -7.05 9.93
N LYS A 2 -4.31 -6.20 10.83
CA LYS A 2 -4.74 -4.80 10.94
C LYS A 2 -4.21 -4.03 9.73
N GLY A 3 -4.70 -2.83 9.45
CA GLY A 3 -4.19 -2.03 8.33
C GLY A 3 -5.29 -1.40 7.49
N ARG A 4 -4.90 -0.40 6.72
CA ARG A 4 -5.80 0.43 5.95
C ARG A 4 -6.15 -0.22 4.62
N LYS A 5 -7.45 -0.23 4.29
CA LYS A 5 -7.96 -0.78 3.03
C LYS A 5 -8.07 0.31 1.97
N PHE A 6 -7.65 0.00 0.75
CA PHE A 6 -7.69 0.88 -0.41
C PHE A 6 -8.50 0.21 -1.53
N LYS A 7 -9.29 1.04 -2.22
CA LYS A 7 -10.07 0.65 -3.40
C LYS A 7 -9.37 1.19 -4.65
N ALA A 8 -9.51 0.48 -5.77
CA ALA A 8 -9.05 0.99 -7.06
C ALA A 8 -9.93 2.14 -7.58
N LYS A 9 -9.34 3.04 -8.37
CA LYS A 9 -10.04 4.06 -9.14
C LYS A 9 -10.89 3.44 -10.25
N ARG A 10 -11.91 4.16 -10.73
CA ARG A 10 -12.66 3.72 -11.92
C ARG A 10 -11.67 3.56 -13.08
N GLY A 11 -11.76 2.45 -13.81
CA GLY A 11 -10.77 2.06 -14.83
C GLY A 11 -9.53 1.35 -14.32
N HIS A 12 -9.25 1.34 -13.01
CA HIS A 12 -8.14 0.60 -12.41
C HIS A 12 -8.62 -0.72 -11.78
N TYR A 13 -7.71 -1.69 -11.73
CA TYR A 13 -7.91 -3.01 -11.15
C TYR A 13 -6.66 -3.37 -10.35
N ILE A 14 -6.83 -3.79 -9.11
CA ILE A 14 -5.70 -4.25 -8.28
C ILE A 14 -5.45 -5.70 -8.66
N LYS A 15 -4.43 -5.93 -9.48
CA LYS A 15 -3.97 -7.28 -9.87
C LYS A 15 -2.76 -7.67 -9.04
N LYS A 16 -2.67 -8.95 -8.70
CA LYS A 16 -1.59 -9.48 -7.85
C LYS A 16 -0.22 -9.28 -8.49
N ASP A 17 -0.10 -9.59 -9.78
CA ASP A 17 1.17 -9.47 -10.51
C ASP A 17 1.65 -8.01 -10.58
N GLU A 18 0.74 -7.07 -10.89
CA GLU A 18 1.06 -5.63 -10.90
C GLU A 18 1.47 -5.12 -9.51
N VAL A 19 0.88 -5.66 -8.44
CA VAL A 19 1.25 -5.35 -7.05
C VAL A 19 2.65 -5.86 -6.75
N GLU A 20 2.95 -7.10 -7.09
CA GLU A 20 4.25 -7.72 -6.85
C GLU A 20 5.36 -7.00 -7.62
N GLU A 21 5.15 -6.71 -8.90
CA GLU A 21 6.08 -5.91 -9.70
C GLU A 21 6.32 -4.53 -9.07
N ALA A 22 5.26 -3.85 -8.64
CA ALA A 22 5.41 -2.55 -7.99
C ALA A 22 6.11 -2.62 -6.63
N ILE A 23 5.99 -3.73 -5.89
CA ILE A 23 6.73 -3.95 -4.65
C ILE A 23 8.21 -4.14 -4.96
N LYS A 24 8.52 -5.03 -5.91
CA LYS A 24 9.89 -5.29 -6.36
C LYS A 24 10.58 -4.04 -6.88
N ASP A 25 9.88 -3.22 -7.67
CA ASP A 25 10.42 -1.99 -8.26
C ASP A 25 10.73 -0.88 -7.23
N ILE A 26 10.04 -0.86 -6.09
CA ILE A 26 10.08 0.27 -5.14
C ILE A 26 10.77 -0.10 -3.83
N PHE A 27 10.48 -1.30 -3.32
CA PHE A 27 10.95 -1.76 -2.02
C PHE A 27 12.07 -2.81 -2.13
N GLU A 28 12.33 -3.31 -3.35
CA GLU A 28 13.39 -4.25 -3.70
C GLU A 28 13.23 -5.64 -3.06
N GLU A 29 13.42 -5.74 -1.75
CA GLU A 29 13.35 -6.98 -0.98
C GLU A 29 12.01 -7.17 -0.27
N TYR A 30 11.43 -8.37 -0.40
CA TYR A 30 10.18 -8.72 0.27
C TYR A 30 10.06 -10.23 0.52
N GLU A 31 9.36 -10.58 1.59
CA GLU A 31 8.85 -11.93 1.83
C GLU A 31 7.44 -12.04 1.24
N LYS A 32 7.11 -13.16 0.59
CA LYS A 32 5.78 -13.43 0.02
C LYS A 32 5.16 -14.67 0.63
N ASN A 33 3.89 -14.55 1.02
CA ASN A 33 3.05 -15.66 1.43
C ASN A 33 1.66 -15.48 0.79
N ASP A 34 1.39 -16.25 -0.26
CA ASP A 34 0.19 -16.13 -1.09
C ASP A 34 -0.10 -14.71 -1.57
N ASN A 35 -1.05 -14.04 -0.92
CA ASN A 35 -1.54 -12.70 -1.25
C ASN A 35 -0.96 -11.62 -0.32
N LEU A 36 -0.08 -11.99 0.60
CA LEU A 36 0.57 -11.14 1.57
C LEU A 36 2.05 -10.96 1.22
N PHE A 37 2.47 -9.71 1.14
CA PHE A 37 3.85 -9.30 0.93
C PHE A 37 4.33 -8.54 2.17
N LYS A 38 5.52 -8.86 2.66
CA LYS A 38 6.12 -8.21 3.82
C LYS A 38 7.47 -7.63 3.44
N VAL A 39 7.64 -6.34 3.70
CA VAL A 39 8.90 -5.62 3.56
C VAL A 39 9.36 -5.25 4.96
N ARG A 40 10.60 -5.60 5.32
CA ARG A 40 11.17 -5.32 6.64
C ARG A 40 12.31 -4.32 6.50
N ASN A 41 12.49 -3.48 7.52
CA ASN A 41 13.63 -2.56 7.65
C ASN A 41 13.87 -1.64 6.43
N TYR A 42 12.82 -1.29 5.69
CA TYR A 42 12.91 -0.40 4.53
C TYR A 42 12.82 1.06 4.96
N LEU A 43 13.90 1.82 4.81
CA LEU A 43 13.97 3.23 5.20
C LEU A 43 13.47 3.41 6.66
N SER A 44 12.42 4.19 6.90
CA SER A 44 11.80 4.36 8.22
C SER A 44 10.73 3.32 8.57
N PHE A 45 10.43 2.37 7.68
CA PHE A 45 9.49 1.28 7.97
C PHE A 45 10.24 0.12 8.61
N GLU A 46 9.88 -0.21 9.85
CA GLU A 46 10.30 -1.46 10.47
C GLU A 46 9.60 -2.65 9.79
N LEU A 47 8.29 -2.49 9.54
CA LEU A 47 7.48 -3.46 8.84
C LEU A 47 6.45 -2.77 7.95
N LEU A 48 6.37 -3.20 6.69
CA LEU A 48 5.33 -2.85 5.74
C LEU A 48 4.68 -4.14 5.24
N GLU A 49 3.41 -4.34 5.54
CA GLU A 49 2.65 -5.48 5.06
C GLU A 49 1.61 -5.03 4.02
N ILE A 50 1.61 -5.69 2.87
CA ILE A 50 0.71 -5.41 1.75
C ILE A 50 -0.04 -6.69 1.42
N GLU A 51 -1.36 -6.68 1.56
CA GLU A 51 -2.23 -7.83 1.32
C GLU A 51 -3.22 -7.51 0.19
N VAL A 52 -3.23 -8.35 -0.84
CA VAL A 52 -4.23 -8.28 -1.91
C VAL A 52 -5.49 -9.03 -1.45
N LEU A 53 -6.58 -8.29 -1.28
CA LEU A 53 -7.87 -8.83 -0.89
C LEU A 53 -8.68 -9.14 -2.16
N GLU A 54 -8.65 -10.40 -2.57
CA GLU A 54 -9.39 -10.87 -3.73
C GLU A 54 -10.90 -10.97 -3.45
N HIS A 55 -11.71 -10.54 -4.41
CA HIS A 55 -13.16 -10.61 -4.32
C HIS A 55 -13.74 -11.25 -5.58
N LYS A 56 -14.56 -12.30 -5.43
CA LYS A 56 -15.16 -13.01 -6.57
C LYS A 56 -16.07 -12.13 -7.44
N ASN A 57 -16.92 -11.31 -6.80
CA ASN A 57 -17.97 -10.54 -7.47
C ASN A 57 -17.74 -9.01 -7.42
N LYS A 58 -16.57 -8.57 -6.94
CA LYS A 58 -16.24 -7.14 -6.76
C LYS A 58 -14.78 -6.92 -7.13
N LYS A 59 -14.41 -5.66 -7.38
CA LYS A 59 -12.99 -5.32 -7.56
C LYS A 59 -12.18 -5.69 -6.32
N ASN A 60 -11.00 -6.25 -6.55
CA ASN A 60 -9.98 -6.48 -5.53
C ASN A 60 -9.68 -5.20 -4.75
N ARG A 61 -9.27 -5.37 -3.50
CA ARG A 61 -8.83 -4.28 -2.62
C ARG A 61 -7.40 -4.54 -2.17
N LEU A 62 -6.74 -3.49 -1.69
CA LEU A 62 -5.41 -3.59 -1.12
C LEU A 62 -5.50 -3.26 0.36
N ARG A 63 -4.94 -4.07 1.24
CA ARG A 63 -4.75 -3.73 2.66
C ARG A 63 -3.28 -3.43 2.88
N VAL A 64 -2.97 -2.29 3.48
CA VAL A 64 -1.60 -1.90 3.81
C VAL A 64 -1.50 -1.61 5.30
N TYR A 65 -0.53 -2.24 5.95
CA TYR A 65 -0.12 -1.97 7.32
C TYR A 65 1.32 -1.47 7.32
N THR A 66 1.61 -0.48 8.15
CA THR A 66 2.93 0.12 8.29
C THR A 66 3.25 0.27 9.77
N GLU A 67 4.44 -0.16 10.14
CA GLU A 67 5.06 0.05 11.44
C GLU A 67 6.35 0.84 11.21
N ALA A 68 6.52 1.94 11.94
CA ALA A 68 7.60 2.88 11.72
C ALA A 68 8.62 2.83 12.86
N ASP A 69 9.90 2.84 12.50
CA ASP A 69 11.00 2.97 13.43
C ASP A 69 11.27 4.45 13.70
N LEU A 70 10.95 4.92 14.91
CA LEU A 70 11.11 6.32 15.31
C LEU A 70 12.58 6.77 15.32
N SER A 71 13.54 5.85 15.40
CA SER A 71 14.97 6.19 15.33
C SER A 71 15.39 6.64 13.93
N LYS A 72 14.61 6.31 12.89
CA LYS A 72 14.88 6.63 11.47
C LYS A 72 13.94 7.72 10.94
N SER A 73 13.61 8.69 11.79
CA SER A 73 12.67 9.76 11.47
C SER A 73 13.12 10.66 10.30
N ASP A 74 14.43 10.76 10.06
CA ASP A 74 15.05 11.42 8.91
C ASP A 74 14.61 10.82 7.56
N LYS A 75 14.37 9.51 7.52
CA LYS A 75 13.93 8.78 6.33
C LYS A 75 12.41 8.74 6.14
N ALA A 76 11.63 9.26 7.09
CA ALA A 76 10.18 9.15 7.09
C ALA A 76 9.51 9.80 5.87
N LEU A 77 10.09 10.90 5.37
CA LEU A 77 9.57 11.57 4.17
C LEU A 77 9.77 10.73 2.91
N ASP A 78 10.89 10.04 2.79
CA ASP A 78 11.19 9.19 1.63
C ASP A 78 10.35 7.91 1.66
N SER A 79 10.26 7.24 2.80
CA SER A 79 9.31 6.13 3.02
C SER A 79 7.87 6.49 2.62
N LYS A 80 7.43 7.70 3.01
CA LYS A 80 6.11 8.21 2.64
C LYS A 80 5.98 8.48 1.15
N ARG A 81 7.02 8.98 0.48
CA ARG A 81 7.02 9.22 -0.98
C ARG A 81 6.89 7.90 -1.73
N ASP A 82 7.66 6.89 -1.36
CA ASP A 82 7.65 5.58 -2.01
C ASP A 82 6.34 4.83 -1.81
N LEU A 83 5.81 4.84 -0.59
CA LEU A 83 4.47 4.30 -0.32
C LEU A 83 3.40 5.05 -1.15
N ASN A 84 3.52 6.37 -1.30
CA ASN A 84 2.57 7.14 -2.10
C ASN A 84 2.66 6.84 -3.59
N LYS A 85 3.88 6.61 -4.11
CA LYS A 85 4.16 6.20 -5.49
C LYS A 85 3.56 4.82 -5.76
N PHE A 86 3.84 3.85 -4.88
CA PHE A 86 3.26 2.51 -4.91
C PHE A 86 1.73 2.57 -4.95
N LEU A 87 1.10 3.23 -3.98
CA LEU A 87 -0.35 3.33 -3.90
C LEU A 87 -0.95 4.04 -5.12
N LYS A 88 -0.27 5.02 -5.73
CA LYS A 88 -0.73 5.68 -6.95
C LYS A 88 -0.68 4.72 -8.14
N LYS A 89 0.41 3.97 -8.33
CA LYS A 89 0.58 2.98 -9.40
C LYS A 89 -0.55 1.94 -9.34
N ILE A 90 -0.80 1.39 -8.14
CA ILE A 90 -1.74 0.29 -7.94
C ILE A 90 -3.20 0.73 -7.90
N THR A 91 -3.51 1.81 -7.18
CA THR A 91 -4.92 2.20 -6.96
C THR A 91 -5.41 3.24 -7.97
N GLY A 92 -4.50 3.93 -8.67
CA GLY A 92 -4.83 5.06 -9.56
C GLY A 92 -5.18 6.37 -8.84
N TYR A 93 -5.23 6.37 -7.50
CA TYR A 93 -5.46 7.60 -6.73
C TYR A 93 -4.14 8.26 -6.34
N THR A 94 -4.08 9.58 -6.42
CA THR A 94 -3.03 10.40 -5.82
C THR A 94 -3.19 10.48 -4.29
N ALA A 95 -2.14 10.91 -3.58
CA ALA A 95 -2.21 11.12 -2.14
C ALA A 95 -3.34 12.11 -1.74
N LYS A 96 -3.53 13.18 -2.51
CA LYS A 96 -4.58 14.19 -2.29
C LYS A 96 -5.98 13.59 -2.46
N GLU A 97 -6.21 12.79 -3.50
CA GLU A 97 -7.48 12.09 -3.69
C GLU A 97 -7.74 11.08 -2.56
N ARG A 98 -6.71 10.32 -2.14
CA ARG A 98 -6.84 9.38 -1.01
C ARG A 98 -7.23 10.10 0.28
N MET A 99 -6.64 11.26 0.58
CA MET A 99 -7.02 12.06 1.76
C MET A 99 -8.47 12.54 1.70
N LYS A 100 -8.93 13.05 0.55
CA LYS A 100 -10.34 13.47 0.37
C LYS A 100 -11.31 12.31 0.59
N ARG A 101 -10.97 11.11 0.11
CA ARG A 101 -11.79 9.91 0.29
C ARG A 101 -11.85 9.43 1.73
N MET A 102 -10.74 9.51 2.46
CA MET A 102 -10.74 9.16 3.90
C MET A 102 -11.74 10.00 4.68
N LYS A 103 -11.74 11.32 4.45
CA LYS A 103 -12.61 12.23 5.18
C LYS A 103 -14.08 11.86 4.95
N LYS A 104 -14.45 11.58 3.70
CA LYS A 104 -15.80 11.13 3.35
C LYS A 104 -16.19 9.78 3.96
N GLU A 105 -15.27 8.82 4.01
CA GLU A 105 -15.53 7.50 4.61
C GLU A 105 -15.59 7.52 6.16
N VAL A 106 -15.29 8.66 6.81
CA VAL A 106 -15.38 8.86 8.27
C VAL A 106 -16.59 9.71 8.65
N GLU A 107 -17.15 10.47 7.71
CA GLU A 107 -18.36 11.28 7.88
C GLU A 107 -19.66 10.48 7.67
N ASP A 108 -19.55 9.23 7.19
CA ASP A 108 -20.63 8.23 7.09
C ASP A 108 -20.53 7.20 8.22
#